data_AF-A0AAE9GL97-F1
#
_entry.id   AF-A0AAE9GL97-F1
#
_cell.length_a   1.000
_cell.length_b   1.000
_cell.length_c   1.000
_cell.angle_alpha   90.00
_cell.angle_beta   90.00
_cell.angle_gamma   90.00
#
_symmetry.space_group_name_H-M   'P 1'
#
loop_
_entity.id
_entity.type
_entity.pdbx_description
1 polymer ?
#
loop_
_entity_poly.entity_id
_entity_poly.type
_entity_poly.pdbx_seq_one_letter_code
_entity_poly.pdbx_strand_id
1 'polypeptide(L)'
;MFNRLFNPYSRYCIYMLVVLFLVFNRSKLDDKIPFVSSDSEIKYYQTIMFAEKGIRGIQESECSYPGKIYDSEFRYFPFDYPWAFLKENRNQKCLFQYPPIFALLNGLPAYLFGTKIITLLPLLCLFGCFLVFDRILSLFIDKAGIVFISTLIPFALSFPVLSFVEFSEVPLNNLLLLSFGYFLIRSLFSNKIEIKNSNFRIFSFVSGILATTAFFLRTESAFPVFLFGFLSLFSETTRKRLKEYLIFSGVGAIVSFGLIGYLNFIYSGHPMGIRFIVSSGDAMNQFSFEKQILIFQGYLLGDETKSGFLKACPYTILVLGIFSNLIRKRTLSGETIFGLVGIGTIFAISFLSPYTAGVHHFGLRYLESGFIFLSAGIFIFLYQRNIEFPNAGKVLVLLAFFSLYYNYKFTREGFKILFGAIKPYTEIQNEFQSRKIIVHKGQFTNYLIGYSYLNSIHFTAVTEKDSILLEETFKKNQITSYSILEYDLEPPKDPNLPEKQFKEKIAVRFPDPNRFYKQKDSKKILNFTLKTYQLSNN
;
A
#
# COMPACT_ATOMS: atom_id res chain seq x y z
N MET A 1 6.29 34.32 23.14
CA MET A 1 7.03 33.73 22.00
C MET A 1 6.56 32.31 21.65
N PHE A 2 6.47 31.39 22.61
CA PHE A 2 5.99 30.01 22.37
C PHE A 2 4.57 29.90 21.77
N ASN A 3 3.60 30.74 22.17
CA ASN A 3 2.25 30.69 21.58
C ASN A 3 2.19 31.03 20.07
N ARG A 4 3.18 31.76 19.52
CA ARG A 4 3.25 32.04 18.07
C ARG A 4 3.70 30.82 17.27
N LEU A 5 4.52 29.93 17.85
CA LEU A 5 4.97 28.68 17.22
C LEU A 5 3.83 27.65 17.05
N PHE A 6 2.73 27.80 17.79
CA PHE A 6 1.62 26.85 17.79
C PHE A 6 0.36 27.35 17.04
N ASN A 7 0.47 28.46 16.31
CA ASN A 7 -0.54 28.84 15.32
C ASN A 7 -0.68 27.70 14.28
N PRO A 8 -1.89 27.34 13.81
CA PRO A 8 -2.09 26.36 12.76
C PRO A 8 -1.13 26.51 11.57
N TYR A 9 -0.91 27.74 11.08
CA TYR A 9 -0.01 27.98 9.96
C TYR A 9 1.45 27.63 10.29
N SER A 10 1.92 27.94 11.50
CA SER A 10 3.26 27.57 11.96
C SER A 10 3.42 26.05 12.06
N ARG A 11 2.40 25.33 12.55
CA ARG A 11 2.40 23.86 12.55
C ARG A 11 2.48 23.31 11.12
N TYR A 12 1.70 23.87 10.20
CA TYR A 12 1.69 23.45 8.80
C TYR A 12 3.04 23.69 8.12
N CYS A 13 3.73 24.80 8.43
CA CYS A 13 5.10 25.02 7.98
C CYS A 13 6.04 23.92 8.50
N ILE A 14 5.92 23.49 9.75
CA ILE A 14 6.77 22.41 10.29
C ILE A 14 6.43 21.06 9.63
N TYR A 15 5.15 20.74 9.43
CA TYR A 15 4.76 19.53 8.68
C TYR A 15 5.34 19.55 7.26
N MET A 16 5.33 20.72 6.61
CA MET A 16 5.94 20.92 5.30
C MET A 16 7.46 20.68 5.35
N LEU A 17 8.17 21.16 6.37
CA LEU A 17 9.60 20.89 6.56
C LEU A 17 9.90 19.38 6.73
N VAL A 18 9.07 18.65 7.48
CA VAL A 18 9.19 17.18 7.60
C VAL A 18 9.01 16.51 6.24
N VAL A 19 8.01 16.93 5.46
CA VAL A 19 7.78 16.42 4.11
C VAL A 19 8.96 16.75 3.20
N LEU A 20 9.50 17.97 3.22
CA LEU A 20 10.68 18.33 2.43
C LEU A 20 11.92 17.53 2.82
N PHE A 21 12.12 17.25 4.10
CA PHE A 21 13.20 16.37 4.55
C PHE A 21 13.06 14.97 3.96
N LEU A 22 11.84 14.42 3.92
CA LEU A 22 11.58 13.14 3.28
C LEU A 22 11.70 13.21 1.75
N VAL A 23 11.28 14.30 1.10
CA VAL A 23 11.50 14.54 -0.34
C VAL A 23 12.99 14.55 -0.64
N PHE A 24 13.81 15.21 0.17
CA PHE A 24 15.26 15.22 0.01
C PHE A 24 15.84 13.80 0.12
N ASN A 25 15.43 13.02 1.13
CA ASN A 25 15.90 11.63 1.24
C ASN A 25 15.38 10.74 0.11
N ARG A 26 14.15 10.98 -0.37
CA ARG A 26 13.57 10.27 -1.53
C ARG A 26 14.28 10.63 -2.83
N SER A 27 14.72 11.87 -3.01
CA SER A 27 15.49 12.25 -4.19
C SER A 27 16.82 11.48 -4.28
N LYS A 28 17.42 11.11 -3.14
CA LYS A 28 18.61 10.23 -3.10
C LYS A 28 18.29 8.78 -3.45
N LEU A 29 17.08 8.31 -3.14
CA LEU A 29 16.57 7.00 -3.57
C LEU A 29 16.41 6.93 -5.10
N ASP A 30 16.04 8.06 -5.72
CA ASP A 30 15.70 8.16 -7.14
C ASP A 30 16.83 8.74 -8.01
N ASP A 31 18.03 8.99 -7.46
CA ASP A 31 19.10 9.79 -8.09
C ASP A 31 19.49 9.31 -9.49
N LYS A 32 19.78 8.01 -9.64
CA LYS A 32 20.13 7.39 -10.94
C LYS A 32 18.98 6.62 -11.55
N ILE A 33 18.30 5.83 -10.73
CA ILE A 33 17.24 4.91 -11.13
C ILE A 33 16.13 5.05 -10.09
N PRO A 34 14.88 5.35 -10.50
CA PRO A 34 13.76 5.42 -9.57
C PRO A 34 13.62 4.11 -8.77
N PHE A 35 13.60 4.20 -7.45
CA PHE A 35 13.41 3.02 -6.61
C PHE A 35 11.94 2.61 -6.60
N VAL A 36 11.62 1.48 -7.23
CA VAL A 36 10.28 0.91 -7.23
C VAL A 36 10.33 -0.45 -6.54
N SER A 37 9.60 -0.60 -5.43
CA SER A 37 9.48 -1.86 -4.72
C SER A 37 8.60 -2.84 -5.50
N SER A 38 8.77 -4.14 -5.29
CA SER A 38 8.11 -5.19 -6.09
C SER A 38 6.58 -5.09 -6.15
N ASP A 39 5.90 -4.88 -5.03
CA ASP A 39 4.43 -4.69 -4.99
C ASP A 39 3.96 -3.41 -5.74
N SER A 40 4.88 -2.49 -5.95
CA SER A 40 4.63 -1.17 -6.55
C SER A 40 4.91 -1.13 -8.05
N GLU A 41 5.61 -2.13 -8.58
CA GLU A 41 6.07 -2.20 -9.98
C GLU A 41 4.92 -2.04 -10.98
N ILE A 42 3.91 -2.90 -10.89
CA ILE A 42 2.78 -2.90 -11.83
C ILE A 42 1.99 -1.60 -11.75
N LYS A 43 1.79 -1.10 -10.54
CA LYS A 43 1.12 0.18 -10.27
C LYS A 43 1.91 1.32 -10.95
N TYR A 44 3.23 1.26 -10.88
CA TYR A 44 4.13 2.23 -11.50
C TYR A 44 4.04 2.16 -13.03
N TYR A 45 4.10 0.96 -13.63
CA TYR A 45 3.98 0.80 -15.08
C TYR A 45 2.61 1.24 -15.61
N GLN A 46 1.52 0.91 -14.91
CA GLN A 46 0.18 1.39 -15.26
C GLN A 46 0.08 2.92 -15.17
N THR A 47 0.71 3.53 -14.17
CA THR A 47 0.74 4.99 -14.00
C THR A 47 1.51 5.67 -15.13
N ILE A 48 2.65 5.11 -15.54
CA ILE A 48 3.44 5.63 -16.68
C ILE A 48 2.68 5.47 -17.99
N MET A 49 2.09 4.29 -18.24
CA MET A 49 1.30 4.05 -19.43
C MET A 49 0.14 5.05 -19.53
N PHE A 50 -0.51 5.37 -18.41
CA PHE A 50 -1.52 6.41 -18.36
C PHE A 50 -0.94 7.80 -18.62
N ALA A 51 0.21 8.12 -18.01
CA ALA A 51 0.88 9.41 -18.21
C ALA A 51 1.29 9.63 -19.67
N GLU A 52 1.66 8.58 -20.40
CA GLU A 52 2.09 8.70 -21.81
C GLU A 52 0.91 8.70 -22.80
N LYS A 53 -0.10 7.86 -22.57
CA LYS A 53 -1.21 7.64 -23.52
C LYS A 53 -2.53 8.27 -23.11
N GLY A 54 -2.62 8.86 -21.91
CA GLY A 54 -3.85 9.36 -21.32
C GLY A 54 -4.93 8.28 -21.24
N ILE A 55 -6.19 8.68 -21.47
CA ILE A 55 -7.36 7.80 -21.40
C ILE A 55 -7.27 6.64 -22.42
N ARG A 56 -6.58 6.81 -23.55
CA ARG A 56 -6.37 5.73 -24.53
C ARG A 56 -5.60 4.56 -23.92
N GLY A 57 -4.66 4.81 -23.00
CA GLY A 57 -3.96 3.75 -22.27
C GLY A 57 -4.90 2.85 -21.45
N ILE A 58 -6.02 3.39 -20.96
CA ILE A 58 -7.04 2.61 -20.24
C ILE A 58 -7.89 1.79 -21.22
N GLN A 59 -8.21 2.36 -22.39
CA GLN A 59 -9.06 1.75 -23.40
C GLN A 59 -8.34 0.67 -24.23
N GLU A 60 -7.04 0.84 -24.48
CA GLU A 60 -6.21 -0.11 -25.22
C GLU A 60 -5.95 -1.39 -24.41
N SER A 61 -6.14 -1.34 -23.09
CA SER A 61 -6.37 -2.48 -22.17
C SER A 61 -5.38 -3.65 -22.35
N GLU A 62 -4.13 -3.36 -22.66
CA GLU A 62 -3.08 -4.36 -22.80
C GLU A 62 -1.94 -4.03 -21.84
N CYS A 63 -1.45 -5.03 -21.10
CA CYS A 63 -0.24 -4.89 -20.31
C CYS A 63 0.89 -4.37 -21.22
N SER A 64 1.51 -3.25 -20.84
CA SER A 64 2.72 -2.81 -21.51
C SER A 64 3.77 -3.92 -21.38
N TYR A 65 4.21 -4.51 -22.49
CA TYR A 65 5.18 -5.60 -22.53
C TYR A 65 6.20 -5.39 -23.64
N PRO A 66 7.41 -4.88 -23.33
CA PRO A 66 8.45 -4.68 -24.33
C PRO A 66 8.88 -5.94 -25.07
N GLY A 67 8.78 -7.11 -24.42
CA GLY A 67 9.09 -8.41 -25.01
C GLY A 67 8.08 -8.92 -26.04
N LYS A 68 6.93 -8.24 -26.20
CA LYS A 68 5.86 -8.65 -27.13
C LYS A 68 6.33 -8.77 -28.58
N ILE A 69 7.40 -8.07 -28.96
CA ILE A 69 8.02 -8.19 -30.29
C ILE A 69 8.59 -9.59 -30.58
N TYR A 70 8.98 -10.34 -29.53
CA TYR A 70 9.49 -11.71 -29.62
C TYR A 70 8.52 -12.74 -29.04
N ASP A 71 7.56 -12.30 -28.23
CA ASP A 71 6.60 -13.12 -27.51
C ASP A 71 5.19 -12.52 -27.65
N SER A 72 4.61 -12.62 -28.84
CA SER A 72 3.31 -12.02 -29.15
C SER A 72 2.13 -12.63 -28.39
N GLU A 73 2.30 -13.86 -27.91
CA GLU A 73 1.29 -14.64 -27.17
C GLU A 73 1.47 -14.56 -25.64
N PHE A 74 2.38 -13.72 -25.14
CA PHE A 74 2.67 -13.55 -23.71
C PHE A 74 3.09 -14.85 -22.99
N ARG A 75 3.65 -15.82 -23.72
CA ARG A 75 4.04 -17.12 -23.16
C ARG A 75 5.14 -17.01 -22.13
N TYR A 76 6.06 -16.07 -22.33
CA TYR A 76 7.23 -15.83 -21.48
C TYR A 76 7.09 -14.55 -20.66
N PHE A 77 5.86 -14.03 -20.53
CA PHE A 77 5.57 -12.80 -19.83
C PHE A 77 5.96 -12.90 -18.34
N PRO A 78 6.71 -11.92 -17.80
CA PRO A 78 7.27 -12.06 -16.46
C PRO A 78 6.28 -11.84 -15.31
N PHE A 79 5.11 -11.26 -15.57
CA PHE A 79 4.10 -11.06 -14.52
C PHE A 79 2.95 -12.04 -14.73
N ASP A 80 2.71 -12.91 -13.74
CA ASP A 80 1.60 -13.86 -13.73
C ASP A 80 0.67 -13.53 -12.55
N TYR A 81 -0.30 -14.40 -12.28
CA TYR A 81 -1.13 -14.35 -11.09
C TYR A 81 -0.30 -14.08 -9.82
N PRO A 82 -0.71 -13.12 -8.95
CA PRO A 82 -1.99 -12.38 -8.96
C PRO A 82 -1.97 -11.05 -9.73
N TRP A 83 -0.86 -10.72 -10.40
CA TRP A 83 -0.56 -9.37 -10.86
C TRP A 83 -1.08 -9.02 -12.25
N ALA A 84 -1.09 -10.01 -13.14
CA ALA A 84 -1.60 -9.86 -14.50
C ALA A 84 -2.43 -11.08 -14.91
N PHE A 85 -3.38 -10.85 -15.81
CA PHE A 85 -4.36 -11.84 -16.27
C PHE A 85 -4.42 -11.86 -17.79
N LEU A 86 -4.22 -13.03 -18.39
CA LEU A 86 -4.37 -13.26 -19.82
C LEU A 86 -5.83 -13.68 -20.09
N LYS A 87 -6.59 -12.89 -20.86
CA LYS A 87 -7.94 -13.28 -21.30
C LYS A 87 -7.84 -14.34 -22.41
N GLU A 88 -8.46 -15.51 -22.22
CA GLU A 88 -8.50 -16.63 -23.18
C GLU A 88 -9.31 -16.36 -24.48
N ASN A 89 -9.85 -15.17 -24.69
CA ASN A 89 -10.57 -14.86 -25.92
C ASN A 89 -9.63 -14.76 -27.14
N ARG A 90 -10.19 -14.90 -28.35
CA ARG A 90 -9.52 -14.88 -29.68
C ARG A 90 -8.49 -13.75 -29.94
N ASN A 91 -8.38 -12.74 -29.07
CA ASN A 91 -7.41 -11.64 -29.13
C ASN A 91 -6.48 -11.54 -27.90
N GLN A 92 -6.29 -12.62 -27.12
CA GLN A 92 -5.36 -12.75 -25.96
C GLN A 92 -4.87 -11.41 -25.36
N LYS A 93 -5.76 -10.71 -24.64
CA LYS A 93 -5.41 -9.43 -24.01
C LYS A 93 -4.90 -9.65 -22.58
N CYS A 94 -3.69 -9.16 -22.28
CA CYS A 94 -3.16 -9.10 -20.92
C CYS A 94 -3.73 -7.89 -20.17
N LEU A 95 -4.18 -8.08 -18.93
CA LEU A 95 -4.68 -7.02 -18.05
C LEU A 95 -3.96 -7.05 -16.70
N PHE A 96 -3.46 -5.90 -16.25
CA PHE A 96 -2.98 -5.75 -14.88
C PHE A 96 -4.14 -5.72 -13.89
N GLN A 97 -3.93 -6.29 -12.70
CA GLN A 97 -4.96 -6.47 -11.67
C GLN A 97 -5.57 -5.16 -11.13
N TYR A 98 -4.75 -4.11 -10.98
CA TYR A 98 -5.11 -2.92 -10.22
C TYR A 98 -6.09 -2.00 -10.97
N PRO A 99 -7.02 -1.34 -10.24
CA PRO A 99 -8.05 -0.52 -10.85
C PRO A 99 -7.46 0.73 -11.50
N PRO A 100 -7.99 1.18 -12.67
CA PRO A 100 -7.48 2.34 -13.39
C PRO A 100 -7.50 3.64 -12.60
N ILE A 101 -8.39 3.76 -11.60
CA ILE A 101 -8.51 4.97 -10.78
C ILE A 101 -7.20 5.35 -10.07
N PHE A 102 -6.40 4.36 -9.66
CA PHE A 102 -5.10 4.63 -9.04
C PHE A 102 -4.13 5.25 -10.06
N ALA A 103 -4.03 4.65 -11.25
CA ALA A 103 -3.19 5.15 -12.34
C ALA A 103 -3.66 6.52 -12.86
N LEU A 104 -4.97 6.79 -12.86
CA LEU A 104 -5.55 8.09 -13.21
C LEU A 104 -5.12 9.18 -12.22
N LEU A 105 -5.33 8.94 -10.93
CA LEU A 105 -5.07 9.92 -9.88
C LEU A 105 -3.58 10.26 -9.76
N ASN A 106 -2.69 9.29 -10.02
CA ASN A 106 -1.24 9.50 -9.96
C ASN A 106 -0.63 9.85 -11.33
N GLY A 107 -1.23 9.41 -12.43
CA GLY A 107 -0.71 9.61 -13.78
C GLY A 107 -1.08 10.97 -14.36
N LEU A 108 -2.18 11.59 -13.94
CA LEU A 108 -2.51 12.96 -14.36
C LEU A 108 -1.44 13.98 -13.91
N PRO A 109 -0.99 14.00 -12.64
CA PRO A 109 0.17 14.81 -12.25
C PRO A 109 1.42 14.50 -13.09
N ALA A 110 1.68 13.22 -13.38
CA ALA A 110 2.83 12.81 -14.17
C ALA A 110 2.75 13.26 -15.63
N TYR A 111 1.56 13.30 -16.21
CA TYR A 111 1.33 13.87 -17.54
C TYR A 111 1.64 15.38 -17.58
N LEU A 112 1.31 16.11 -16.53
CA LEU A 112 1.49 17.57 -16.45
C LEU A 112 2.92 17.99 -16.08
N PHE A 113 3.57 17.25 -15.18
CA PHE A 113 4.86 17.64 -14.57
C PHE A 113 6.01 16.68 -14.90
N GLY A 114 5.76 15.62 -15.68
CA GLY A 114 6.72 14.57 -16.03
C GLY A 114 6.70 13.38 -15.06
N THR A 115 7.19 12.23 -15.52
CA THR A 115 7.15 10.94 -14.80
C THR A 115 7.95 10.93 -13.50
N LYS A 116 8.94 11.82 -13.34
CA LYS A 116 9.71 11.96 -12.09
C LYS A 116 8.84 12.33 -10.88
N ILE A 117 7.68 12.97 -11.08
CA ILE A 117 6.81 13.34 -9.96
C ILE A 117 6.15 12.13 -9.29
N ILE A 118 6.01 11.00 -10.00
CA ILE A 118 5.26 9.82 -9.54
C ILE A 118 5.77 9.34 -8.17
N THR A 119 7.08 9.28 -7.98
CA THR A 119 7.70 8.80 -6.72
C THR A 119 7.57 9.81 -5.57
N LEU A 120 7.19 11.06 -5.86
CA LEU A 120 6.99 12.12 -4.86
C LEU A 120 5.53 12.33 -4.46
N LEU A 121 4.57 11.84 -5.24
CA LEU A 121 3.13 11.96 -4.94
C LEU A 121 2.72 11.36 -3.57
N PRO A 122 3.27 10.22 -3.12
CA PRO A 122 3.07 9.74 -1.75
C PRO A 122 3.34 10.80 -0.68
N LEU A 123 4.41 11.59 -0.83
CA LEU A 123 4.81 12.62 0.14
C LEU A 123 3.87 13.82 0.13
N LEU A 124 3.20 14.11 -0.99
CA LEU A 124 2.10 15.07 -1.01
C LEU A 124 0.88 14.54 -0.26
N CYS A 125 0.57 13.24 -0.39
CA CYS A 125 -0.48 12.60 0.40
C CYS A 125 -0.16 12.64 1.91
N LEU A 126 1.10 12.47 2.29
CA LEU A 126 1.57 12.63 3.68
C LEU A 126 1.26 14.02 4.22
N PHE A 127 1.55 15.06 3.44
CA PHE A 127 1.21 16.43 3.82
C PHE A 127 -0.31 16.60 4.04
N GLY A 128 -1.12 16.07 3.13
CA GLY A 128 -2.58 16.03 3.30
C GLY A 128 -3.01 15.31 4.58
N CYS A 129 -2.40 14.17 4.91
CA CYS A 129 -2.67 13.41 6.13
C CYS A 129 -2.35 14.23 7.38
N PHE A 130 -1.19 14.93 7.41
CA PHE A 130 -0.84 15.83 8.50
C PHE A 130 -1.92 16.90 8.72
N LEU A 131 -2.36 17.56 7.65
CA LEU A 131 -3.36 18.63 7.73
C LEU A 131 -4.71 18.11 8.24
N VAL A 132 -5.20 17.00 7.68
CA VAL A 132 -6.52 16.45 8.05
C VAL A 132 -6.50 15.89 9.47
N PHE A 133 -5.43 15.20 9.86
CA PHE A 133 -5.30 14.63 11.20
C PHE A 133 -5.17 15.73 12.27
N ASP A 134 -4.39 16.78 12.03
CA ASP A 134 -4.31 17.96 12.91
C ASP A 134 -5.70 18.58 13.11
N ARG A 135 -6.48 18.69 12.02
CA ARG A 135 -7.85 19.20 12.06
C ARG A 135 -8.78 18.29 12.84
N ILE A 136 -8.68 16.97 12.72
CA ILE A 136 -9.45 16.00 13.52
C ILE A 136 -9.13 16.18 15.00
N LEU A 137 -7.85 16.16 15.38
CA LEU A 137 -7.45 16.30 16.78
C LEU A 137 -7.86 17.64 17.38
N SER A 138 -7.77 18.72 16.61
CA SER A 138 -8.20 20.05 17.03
C SER A 138 -9.70 20.17 17.34
N LEU A 139 -10.54 19.19 16.91
CA LEU A 139 -11.95 19.14 17.30
C LEU A 139 -12.16 18.70 18.76
N PHE A 140 -11.16 18.05 19.37
CA PHE A 140 -11.25 17.44 20.69
C PHE A 140 -10.17 17.91 21.68
N ILE A 141 -9.09 18.53 21.19
CA ILE A 141 -7.94 18.97 21.98
C ILE A 141 -7.74 20.47 21.74
N ASP A 142 -7.93 21.28 22.79
CA ASP A 142 -7.76 22.75 22.75
C ASP A 142 -6.29 23.18 22.82
N LYS A 143 -5.39 22.33 23.31
CA LYS A 143 -3.95 22.63 23.40
C LYS A 143 -3.25 22.37 22.08
N ALA A 144 -2.96 23.45 21.36
CA ALA A 144 -2.27 23.45 20.07
C ALA A 144 -0.92 22.70 20.06
N GLY A 145 -0.12 22.78 21.12
CA GLY A 145 1.14 22.03 21.23
C GLY A 145 0.96 20.52 21.36
N ILE A 146 -0.14 20.08 21.99
CA ILE A 146 -0.47 18.65 22.09
C ILE A 146 -0.93 18.15 20.73
N VAL A 147 -1.82 18.90 20.04
CA VAL A 147 -2.23 18.59 18.66
C VAL A 147 -1.01 18.44 17.74
N PHE A 148 -0.04 19.34 17.85
CA PHE A 148 1.19 19.31 17.06
C PHE A 148 1.97 18.00 17.25
N ILE A 149 2.30 17.66 18.50
CA ILE A 149 3.08 16.46 18.82
C ILE A 149 2.29 15.19 18.45
N SER A 150 1.01 15.14 18.79
CA SER A 150 0.12 14.02 18.48
C SER A 150 -0.04 13.79 16.97
N THR A 151 0.04 14.85 16.17
CA THR A 151 0.03 14.76 14.70
C THR A 151 1.37 14.26 14.16
N LEU A 152 2.50 14.68 14.72
CA LEU A 152 3.83 14.23 14.27
C LEU A 152 4.07 12.74 14.51
N ILE A 153 3.61 12.20 15.65
CA ILE A 153 3.90 10.81 16.03
C ILE A 153 3.53 9.78 14.95
N PRO A 154 2.26 9.66 14.51
CA PRO A 154 1.84 8.60 13.59
C PRO A 154 2.43 8.74 12.17
N PHE A 155 2.84 9.96 11.78
CA PHE A 155 3.24 10.26 10.40
C PHE A 155 4.73 10.58 10.24
N ALA A 156 5.48 10.79 11.32
CA ALA A 156 6.92 11.04 11.28
C ALA A 156 7.74 10.06 12.13
N LEU A 157 7.15 9.45 13.18
CA LEU A 157 7.87 8.61 14.15
C LEU A 157 7.32 7.18 14.24
N SER A 158 6.40 6.81 13.36
CA SER A 158 5.73 5.51 13.37
C SER A 158 5.73 4.90 11.98
N PHE A 159 5.52 3.57 11.92
CA PHE A 159 5.64 2.80 10.69
C PHE A 159 4.85 3.29 9.47
N PRO A 160 3.70 4.02 9.57
CA PRO A 160 3.05 4.56 8.38
C PRO A 160 3.96 5.46 7.53
N VAL A 161 4.95 6.14 8.13
CA VAL A 161 5.91 6.99 7.39
C VAL A 161 6.67 6.20 6.30
N LEU A 162 6.88 4.90 6.49
CA LEU A 162 7.57 4.04 5.53
C LEU A 162 6.75 3.91 4.23
N SER A 163 5.43 3.74 4.33
CA SER A 163 4.52 3.71 3.18
C SER A 163 4.51 5.01 2.38
N PHE A 164 4.79 6.16 3.01
CA PHE A 164 4.84 7.45 2.34
C PHE A 164 6.16 7.71 1.60
N VAL A 165 7.22 6.95 1.88
CA VAL A 165 8.49 7.00 1.13
C VAL A 165 8.51 6.00 -0.03
N GLU A 166 7.60 5.03 -0.05
CA GLU A 166 7.39 4.10 -1.16
C GLU A 166 6.22 4.53 -2.07
N PHE A 167 6.33 4.27 -3.37
CA PHE A 167 5.23 4.55 -4.30
C PHE A 167 4.14 3.49 -4.17
N SER A 168 2.99 3.83 -3.56
CA SER A 168 1.86 2.90 -3.52
C SER A 168 0.51 3.59 -3.34
N GLU A 169 -0.56 2.80 -3.35
CA GLU A 169 -1.93 3.25 -3.10
C GLU A 169 -2.21 3.57 -1.62
N VAL A 170 -1.37 3.10 -0.69
CA VAL A 170 -1.60 3.22 0.75
C VAL A 170 -1.63 4.69 1.23
N PRO A 171 -0.67 5.55 0.88
CA PRO A 171 -0.70 6.99 1.18
C PRO A 171 -2.00 7.69 0.78
N LEU A 172 -2.44 7.47 -0.46
CA LEU A 172 -3.66 8.06 -0.98
C LEU A 172 -4.89 7.50 -0.26
N ASN A 173 -4.92 6.19 -0.02
CA ASN A 173 -6.00 5.55 0.71
C ASN A 173 -6.13 6.08 2.15
N ASN A 174 -5.01 6.26 2.85
CA ASN A 174 -4.97 6.83 4.19
C ASN A 174 -5.52 8.26 4.21
N LEU A 175 -5.14 9.09 3.22
CA LEU A 175 -5.66 10.46 3.07
C LEU A 175 -7.18 10.48 2.84
N LEU A 176 -7.68 9.60 1.97
CA LEU A 176 -9.11 9.48 1.67
C LEU A 176 -9.89 9.03 2.91
N LEU A 177 -9.41 8.03 3.65
CA LEU A 177 -10.04 7.53 4.87
C LEU A 177 -10.03 8.56 6.00
N LEU A 178 -8.93 9.28 6.20
CA LEU A 178 -8.86 10.38 7.16
C LEU A 178 -9.85 11.50 6.82
N SER A 179 -9.90 11.88 5.54
CA SER A 179 -10.82 12.89 5.05
C SER A 179 -12.27 12.44 5.22
N PHE A 180 -12.57 11.17 4.93
CA PHE A 180 -13.86 10.55 5.22
C PHE A 180 -14.21 10.66 6.71
N GLY A 181 -13.30 10.25 7.61
CA GLY A 181 -13.49 10.33 9.05
C GLY A 181 -13.74 11.77 9.53
N TYR A 182 -12.98 12.74 9.00
CA TYR A 182 -13.17 14.16 9.30
C TYR A 182 -14.57 14.65 8.91
N PHE A 183 -15.01 14.40 7.67
CA PHE A 183 -16.32 14.83 7.20
C PHE A 183 -17.46 14.12 7.91
N LEU A 184 -17.33 12.81 8.17
CA LEU A 184 -18.28 12.01 8.95
C LEU A 184 -18.43 12.54 10.38
N ILE A 185 -17.34 12.87 11.06
CA ILE A 185 -17.42 13.43 12.41
C ILE A 185 -18.14 14.79 12.40
N ARG A 186 -17.87 15.63 11.39
CA ARG A 186 -18.53 16.94 11.26
C ARG A 186 -19.99 16.88 10.84
N SER A 187 -20.45 15.78 10.25
CA SER A 187 -21.86 15.58 9.89
C SER A 187 -22.59 14.73 10.93
N LEU A 188 -22.28 13.45 10.99
CA LEU A 188 -23.02 12.44 11.75
C LEU A 188 -22.77 12.55 13.26
N PHE A 189 -21.52 12.74 13.67
CA PHE A 189 -21.12 12.87 15.08
C PHE A 189 -20.95 14.33 15.52
N SER A 190 -21.61 15.29 14.85
CA SER A 190 -21.39 16.72 15.13
C SER A 190 -21.82 17.13 16.55
N ASN A 191 -22.61 16.32 17.25
CA ASN A 191 -22.98 16.52 18.64
C ASN A 191 -21.88 16.14 19.64
N LYS A 192 -20.79 15.53 19.15
CA LYS A 192 -19.60 15.16 19.94
C LYS A 192 -18.50 16.22 19.87
N ILE A 193 -18.74 17.31 19.15
CA ILE A 193 -17.81 18.41 18.89
C ILE A 193 -18.56 19.73 19.02
N GLU A 194 -17.88 20.80 19.43
CA GLU A 194 -18.49 22.12 19.65
C GLU A 194 -18.55 22.94 18.35
N ILE A 195 -19.38 22.54 17.38
CA ILE A 195 -19.53 23.27 16.10
C ILE A 195 -20.94 23.83 15.92
N LYS A 196 -21.02 25.15 15.65
CA LYS A 196 -22.28 25.89 15.42
C LYS A 196 -22.84 25.76 13.99
N ASN A 197 -21.99 25.65 12.96
CA ASN A 197 -22.40 25.50 11.56
C ASN A 197 -21.80 24.24 10.92
N SER A 198 -22.64 23.27 10.57
CA SER A 198 -22.24 22.12 9.76
C SER A 198 -22.81 22.24 8.35
N ASN A 199 -21.94 22.16 7.34
CA ASN A 199 -22.36 21.95 5.95
C ASN A 199 -22.78 20.49 5.78
N PHE A 200 -23.77 20.05 6.56
CA PHE A 200 -24.11 18.64 6.78
C PHE A 200 -24.28 17.88 5.47
N ARG A 201 -25.06 18.44 4.54
CA ARG A 201 -25.36 17.82 3.24
C ARG A 201 -24.11 17.63 2.39
N ILE A 202 -23.28 18.67 2.26
CA ILE A 202 -22.04 18.66 1.47
C ILE A 202 -21.06 17.67 2.08
N PHE A 203 -20.83 17.73 3.39
CA PHE A 203 -19.89 16.83 4.06
C PHE A 203 -20.34 15.37 3.99
N SER A 204 -21.64 15.11 4.10
CA SER A 204 -22.19 13.75 3.95
C SER A 204 -22.05 13.25 2.51
N PHE A 205 -22.30 14.08 1.51
CA PHE A 205 -22.08 13.72 0.10
C PHE A 205 -20.60 13.41 -0.19
N VAL A 206 -19.70 14.29 0.24
CA VAL A 206 -18.25 14.12 0.04
C VAL A 206 -17.72 12.89 0.80
N SER A 207 -18.21 12.61 2.01
CA SER A 207 -17.80 11.40 2.74
C SER A 207 -18.19 10.12 1.98
N GLY A 208 -19.34 10.10 1.32
CA GLY A 208 -19.74 9.00 0.42
C GLY A 208 -18.75 8.76 -0.72
N ILE A 209 -18.36 9.84 -1.43
CA ILE A 209 -17.36 9.76 -2.51
C ILE A 209 -16.02 9.22 -2.01
N LEU A 210 -15.55 9.75 -0.88
CA LEU A 210 -14.24 9.37 -0.31
C LEU A 210 -14.23 7.91 0.15
N ALA A 211 -15.29 7.45 0.82
CA ALA A 211 -15.41 6.07 1.29
C ALA A 211 -15.39 5.08 0.12
N THR A 212 -16.17 5.34 -0.93
CA THR A 212 -16.22 4.47 -2.12
C THR A 212 -14.91 4.49 -2.89
N THR A 213 -14.28 5.65 -3.06
CA THR A 213 -12.98 5.75 -3.73
C THR A 213 -11.88 5.00 -2.95
N ALA A 214 -11.85 5.14 -1.62
CA ALA A 214 -10.94 4.40 -0.75
C ALA A 214 -11.16 2.88 -0.84
N PHE A 215 -12.41 2.43 -0.90
CA PHE A 215 -12.73 1.01 -1.09
C PHE A 215 -12.18 0.43 -2.40
N PHE A 216 -12.28 1.17 -3.51
CA PHE A 216 -11.73 0.73 -4.78
C PHE A 216 -10.20 0.68 -4.78
N LEU A 217 -9.52 1.59 -4.08
CA LEU A 217 -8.06 1.51 -3.93
C LEU A 217 -7.67 0.31 -3.05
N ARG A 218 -8.39 0.09 -1.95
CA ARG A 218 -8.13 -0.93 -0.95
C ARG A 218 -9.42 -1.44 -0.33
N THR A 219 -9.73 -2.71 -0.50
CA THR A 219 -10.98 -3.32 0.00
C THR A 219 -11.06 -3.32 1.52
N GLU A 220 -9.91 -3.31 2.21
CA GLU A 220 -9.84 -3.23 3.67
C GLU A 220 -10.39 -1.90 4.23
N SER A 221 -10.50 -0.87 3.38
CA SER A 221 -11.15 0.40 3.72
C SER A 221 -12.64 0.23 4.09
N ALA A 222 -13.27 -0.90 3.72
CA ALA A 222 -14.63 -1.22 4.14
C ALA A 222 -14.77 -1.33 5.67
N PHE A 223 -13.75 -1.85 6.37
CA PHE A 223 -13.81 -2.06 7.81
C PHE A 223 -13.97 -0.76 8.61
N PRO A 224 -13.11 0.26 8.47
CA PRO A 224 -13.28 1.50 9.22
C PRO A 224 -14.60 2.19 8.85
N VAL A 225 -15.00 2.21 7.57
CA VAL A 225 -16.28 2.80 7.13
C VAL A 225 -17.48 2.11 7.80
N PHE A 226 -17.49 0.78 7.81
CA PHE A 226 -18.53 -0.01 8.45
C PHE A 226 -18.56 0.22 9.96
N LEU A 227 -17.41 0.20 10.63
CA LEU A 227 -17.33 0.38 12.08
C LEU A 227 -17.80 1.77 12.52
N PHE A 228 -17.46 2.82 11.77
CA PHE A 228 -18.01 4.16 12.01
C PHE A 228 -19.54 4.19 11.91
N GLY A 229 -20.09 3.55 10.87
CA GLY A 229 -21.53 3.40 10.68
C GLY A 229 -22.18 2.61 11.83
N PHE A 230 -21.59 1.49 12.23
CA PHE A 230 -22.05 0.66 13.33
C PHE A 230 -22.08 1.42 14.66
N LEU A 231 -21.01 2.16 15.00
CA LEU A 231 -20.96 2.98 16.21
C LEU A 231 -22.03 4.07 16.24
N SER A 232 -22.46 4.58 15.08
CA SER A 232 -23.51 5.60 15.02
C SER A 232 -24.88 5.10 15.50
N LEU A 233 -25.11 3.79 15.59
CA LEU A 233 -26.34 3.20 16.12
C LEU A 233 -26.44 3.27 17.65
N PHE A 234 -25.32 3.45 18.34
CA PHE A 234 -25.23 3.44 19.81
C PHE A 234 -25.49 4.79 20.47
N SER A 235 -25.80 5.83 19.70
CA SER A 235 -26.32 7.10 20.25
C SER A 235 -27.62 7.49 19.57
N GLU A 236 -28.61 7.91 20.36
CA GLU A 236 -29.92 8.30 19.85
C GLU A 236 -29.82 9.47 18.85
N THR A 237 -29.00 10.46 19.17
CA THR A 237 -28.77 11.65 18.33
C THR A 237 -28.14 11.30 16.98
N THR A 238 -27.08 10.49 16.98
CA THR A 238 -26.40 10.06 15.75
C THR A 238 -27.30 9.15 14.92
N ARG A 239 -28.07 8.25 15.57
CA ARG A 239 -29.04 7.37 14.91
C ARG A 239 -30.17 8.14 14.22
N LYS A 240 -30.70 9.20 14.83
CA LYS A 240 -31.70 10.08 14.18
C LYS A 240 -31.11 10.74 12.93
N ARG A 241 -29.85 11.19 12.99
CA ARG A 241 -29.13 11.82 11.86
C ARG A 241 -28.67 10.82 10.80
N LEU A 242 -28.47 9.55 11.17
CA LEU A 242 -27.96 8.52 10.27
C LEU A 242 -28.83 8.37 9.02
N LYS A 243 -30.16 8.45 9.16
CA LYS A 243 -31.08 8.37 8.01
C LYS A 243 -30.79 9.47 6.98
N GLU A 244 -30.67 10.71 7.42
CA GLU A 244 -30.37 11.84 6.54
C GLU A 244 -28.94 11.78 6.00
N TYR A 245 -27.98 11.40 6.83
CA TYR A 245 -26.59 11.17 6.42
C TYR A 245 -26.52 10.14 5.29
N LEU A 246 -27.19 8.99 5.43
CA LEU A 246 -27.21 7.91 4.43
C LEU A 246 -27.83 8.33 3.11
N ILE A 247 -28.80 9.25 3.10
CA ILE A 247 -29.35 9.80 1.85
C ILE A 247 -28.24 10.53 1.09
N PHE A 248 -27.57 11.50 1.72
CA PHE A 248 -26.55 12.30 1.04
C PHE A 248 -25.26 11.50 0.76
N SER A 249 -24.80 10.70 1.72
CA SER A 249 -23.61 9.86 1.54
C SER A 249 -23.87 8.73 0.55
N GLY A 250 -25.09 8.18 0.52
CA GLY A 250 -25.51 7.20 -0.47
C GLY A 250 -25.47 7.77 -1.88
N VAL A 251 -25.96 8.99 -2.09
CA VAL A 251 -25.86 9.67 -3.39
C VAL A 251 -24.39 9.89 -3.79
N GLY A 252 -23.54 10.37 -2.87
CA GLY A 252 -22.10 10.50 -3.13
C GLY A 252 -21.42 9.18 -3.49
N ALA A 253 -21.77 8.11 -2.77
CA ALA A 253 -21.27 6.76 -3.02
C ALA A 253 -21.74 6.21 -4.38
N ILE A 254 -23.00 6.42 -4.76
CA ILE A 254 -23.55 6.02 -6.07
C ILE A 254 -22.83 6.76 -7.20
N VAL A 255 -22.61 8.07 -7.07
CA VAL A 255 -21.87 8.85 -8.07
C VAL A 255 -20.44 8.33 -8.23
N SER A 256 -19.72 8.14 -7.12
CA SER A 256 -18.35 7.60 -7.14
C SER A 256 -18.31 6.18 -7.71
N PHE A 257 -19.23 5.31 -7.32
CA PHE A 257 -19.34 3.95 -7.83
C PHE A 257 -19.69 3.93 -9.32
N GLY A 258 -20.60 4.78 -9.78
CA GLY A 258 -20.96 4.89 -11.19
C GLY A 258 -19.74 5.28 -12.04
N LEU A 259 -18.98 6.27 -11.60
CA LEU A 259 -17.77 6.73 -12.31
C LEU A 259 -16.65 5.68 -12.29
N ILE A 260 -16.26 5.19 -11.11
CA ILE A 260 -15.16 4.23 -10.97
C ILE A 260 -15.56 2.86 -11.56
N GLY A 261 -16.81 2.45 -11.35
CA GLY A 261 -17.36 1.22 -11.87
C GLY A 261 -17.43 1.22 -13.40
N TYR A 262 -17.81 2.33 -14.02
CA TYR A 262 -17.76 2.47 -15.47
C TYR A 262 -16.32 2.39 -16.01
N LEU A 263 -15.36 3.03 -15.33
CA LEU A 263 -13.94 2.93 -15.69
C LEU A 263 -13.40 1.51 -15.59
N ASN A 264 -13.72 0.80 -14.50
CA ASN A 264 -13.37 -0.61 -14.33
C ASN A 264 -14.04 -1.49 -15.39
N PHE A 265 -15.30 -1.20 -15.73
CA PHE A 265 -16.01 -1.94 -16.76
C PHE A 265 -15.36 -1.79 -18.14
N ILE A 266 -14.96 -0.57 -18.52
CA ILE A 266 -14.20 -0.34 -19.78
C ILE A 266 -12.87 -1.10 -19.76
N TYR A 267 -12.13 -1.03 -18.65
CA TYR A 267 -10.79 -1.60 -18.56
C TYR A 267 -10.80 -3.13 -18.49
N SER A 268 -11.67 -3.71 -17.66
CA SER A 268 -11.61 -5.14 -17.34
C SER A 268 -12.86 -5.93 -17.75
N GLY A 269 -13.97 -5.27 -18.07
CA GLY A 269 -15.26 -5.90 -18.35
C GLY A 269 -16.10 -6.17 -17.10
N HIS A 270 -15.69 -5.70 -15.92
CA HIS A 270 -16.44 -5.87 -14.68
C HIS A 270 -16.42 -4.60 -13.82
N PRO A 271 -17.56 -4.12 -13.29
CA PRO A 271 -17.61 -2.84 -12.56
C PRO A 271 -16.79 -2.84 -11.26
N MET A 272 -16.64 -3.99 -10.60
CA MET A 272 -15.77 -4.10 -9.42
C MET A 272 -14.27 -4.24 -9.75
N GLY A 273 -13.92 -4.38 -11.03
CA GLY A 273 -12.55 -4.66 -11.48
C GLY A 273 -12.10 -6.11 -11.22
N ILE A 274 -10.96 -6.49 -11.80
CA ILE A 274 -10.39 -7.85 -11.66
C ILE A 274 -9.88 -8.10 -10.24
N ARG A 275 -9.23 -7.11 -9.61
CA ARG A 275 -8.73 -7.25 -8.24
C ARG A 275 -9.80 -7.73 -7.26
N PHE A 276 -11.00 -7.14 -7.34
CA PHE A 276 -12.10 -7.55 -6.46
C PHE A 276 -12.51 -9.00 -6.69
N ILE A 277 -12.72 -9.40 -7.96
CA ILE A 277 -13.09 -10.78 -8.30
C ILE A 277 -12.07 -11.78 -7.75
N VAL A 278 -10.79 -11.49 -7.97
CA VAL A 278 -9.67 -12.35 -7.57
C VAL A 278 -9.55 -12.43 -6.06
N SER A 279 -9.51 -11.29 -5.38
CA SER A 279 -9.40 -11.26 -3.92
C SER A 279 -10.63 -11.87 -3.23
N SER A 280 -11.83 -11.72 -3.79
CA SER A 280 -13.03 -12.40 -3.28
C SER A 280 -12.97 -13.90 -3.49
N GLY A 281 -12.52 -14.36 -4.67
CA GLY A 281 -12.32 -15.78 -4.96
C GLY A 281 -11.29 -16.41 -4.02
N ASP A 282 -10.13 -15.76 -3.84
CA ASP A 282 -9.11 -16.19 -2.89
C ASP A 282 -9.63 -16.21 -1.46
N ALA A 283 -10.33 -15.16 -1.04
CA ALA A 283 -10.91 -15.10 0.31
C ALA A 283 -11.90 -16.24 0.55
N MET A 284 -12.75 -16.59 -0.43
CA MET A 284 -13.69 -17.70 -0.25
C MET A 284 -12.99 -19.07 -0.26
N ASN A 285 -12.01 -19.26 -1.14
CA ASN A 285 -11.37 -20.57 -1.33
C ASN A 285 -10.30 -20.89 -0.27
N GLN A 286 -9.65 -19.86 0.27
CA GLN A 286 -8.55 -20.03 1.23
C GLN A 286 -8.97 -19.84 2.69
N PHE A 287 -10.23 -19.47 2.94
CA PHE A 287 -10.70 -19.25 4.30
C PHE A 287 -10.88 -20.58 5.03
N SER A 288 -10.05 -20.79 6.06
CA SER A 288 -10.31 -21.79 7.09
C SER A 288 -10.10 -21.14 8.45
N PHE A 289 -10.95 -21.50 9.41
CA PHE A 289 -10.94 -20.87 10.73
C PHE A 289 -9.60 -21.07 11.46
N GLU A 290 -9.02 -22.26 11.35
CA GLU A 290 -7.70 -22.59 11.91
C GLU A 290 -6.59 -21.73 11.28
N LYS A 291 -6.55 -21.61 9.95
CA LYS A 291 -5.61 -20.73 9.26
C LYS A 291 -5.79 -19.29 9.72
N GLN A 292 -7.02 -18.80 9.82
CA GLN A 292 -7.28 -17.41 10.23
C GLN A 292 -6.85 -17.12 11.68
N ILE A 293 -6.97 -18.08 12.60
CA ILE A 293 -6.41 -17.92 13.96
C ILE A 293 -4.89 -17.75 13.91
N LEU A 294 -4.19 -18.56 13.12
CA LEU A 294 -2.72 -18.46 12.98
C LEU A 294 -2.32 -17.14 12.34
N ILE A 295 -3.03 -16.70 11.29
CA ILE A 295 -2.81 -15.40 10.63
C ILE A 295 -3.01 -14.25 11.63
N PHE A 296 -4.12 -14.31 12.38
CA PHE A 296 -4.46 -13.31 13.38
C PHE A 296 -3.40 -13.23 14.50
N GLN A 297 -2.92 -14.37 14.99
CA GLN A 297 -1.82 -14.44 15.94
C GLN A 297 -0.54 -13.84 15.36
N GLY A 298 -0.20 -14.16 14.11
CA GLY A 298 0.96 -13.60 13.41
C GLY A 298 0.89 -12.07 13.27
N TYR A 299 -0.27 -11.50 12.94
CA TYR A 299 -0.43 -10.05 12.86
C TYR A 299 -0.37 -9.35 14.22
N LEU A 300 -0.89 -9.95 15.29
CA LEU A 300 -0.93 -9.31 16.61
C LEU A 300 0.34 -9.55 17.43
N LEU A 301 0.79 -10.80 17.52
CA LEU A 301 1.89 -11.25 18.36
C LEU A 301 3.19 -11.48 17.58
N GLY A 302 3.13 -11.58 16.26
CA GLY A 302 4.29 -11.85 15.41
C GLY A 302 4.51 -13.34 15.14
N ASP A 303 5.17 -13.62 14.03
CA ASP A 303 5.58 -14.95 13.57
C ASP A 303 6.93 -14.84 12.82
N GLU A 304 7.37 -15.89 12.12
CA GLU A 304 8.63 -15.87 11.35
C GLU A 304 8.64 -14.82 10.23
N THR A 305 7.46 -14.38 9.77
CA THR A 305 7.27 -13.45 8.65
C THR A 305 6.83 -12.04 9.09
N LYS A 306 6.29 -11.88 10.30
CA LYS A 306 5.67 -10.65 10.79
C LYS A 306 6.18 -10.29 12.18
N SER A 307 6.39 -8.99 12.38
CA SER A 307 6.83 -8.46 13.67
C SER A 307 5.78 -8.53 14.78
N GLY A 308 4.49 -8.46 14.43
CA GLY A 308 3.38 -8.39 15.38
C GLY A 308 3.08 -6.96 15.84
N PHE A 309 1.82 -6.54 15.72
CA PHE A 309 1.36 -5.20 16.04
C PHE A 309 1.64 -4.82 17.50
N LEU A 310 1.40 -5.71 18.45
CA LEU A 310 1.59 -5.43 19.88
C LEU A 310 3.08 -5.36 20.28
N LYS A 311 3.96 -6.01 19.51
CA LYS A 311 5.42 -5.91 19.69
C LYS A 311 5.95 -4.61 19.10
N ALA A 312 5.49 -4.22 17.92
CA ALA A 312 5.89 -2.98 17.28
C ALA A 312 5.31 -1.74 17.99
N CYS A 313 4.07 -1.84 18.46
CA CYS A 313 3.31 -0.76 19.10
C CYS A 313 2.65 -1.30 20.38
N PRO A 314 3.34 -1.33 21.54
CA PRO A 314 2.79 -1.88 22.78
C PRO A 314 1.76 -0.91 23.41
N TYR A 315 0.62 -0.76 22.76
CA TYR A 315 -0.47 0.14 23.15
C TYR A 315 -1.56 -0.55 23.98
N THR A 316 -1.36 -1.79 24.41
CA THR A 316 -2.38 -2.59 25.14
C THR A 316 -2.99 -1.84 26.32
N ILE A 317 -2.17 -1.20 27.17
CA ILE A 317 -2.66 -0.45 28.33
C ILE A 317 -3.48 0.77 27.90
N LEU A 318 -3.08 1.46 26.83
CA LEU A 318 -3.80 2.63 26.30
C LEU A 318 -5.15 2.22 25.69
N VAL A 319 -5.17 1.09 24.97
CA VAL A 319 -6.39 0.46 24.44
C VAL A 319 -7.35 0.11 25.57
N LEU A 320 -6.87 -0.59 26.61
CA LEU A 320 -7.68 -0.92 27.79
C LEU A 320 -8.20 0.35 28.49
N GLY A 321 -7.41 1.42 28.50
CA GLY A 321 -7.81 2.74 28.99
C GLY A 321 -9.02 3.32 28.25
N ILE A 322 -9.07 3.16 26.92
CA ILE A 322 -10.22 3.58 26.09
C ILE A 322 -11.47 2.77 26.44
N PHE A 323 -11.35 1.44 26.55
CA PHE A 323 -12.47 0.57 26.96
C PHE A 323 -12.96 0.90 28.38
N SER A 324 -12.03 1.12 29.32
CA SER A 324 -12.36 1.55 30.67
C SER A 324 -13.13 2.88 30.66
N ASN A 325 -12.74 3.83 29.80
CA ASN A 325 -13.44 5.09 29.68
C ASN A 325 -14.85 4.94 29.10
N LEU A 326 -15.02 4.07 28.10
CA LEU A 326 -16.33 3.74 27.53
C LEU A 326 -17.27 3.15 28.60
N ILE A 327 -16.80 2.17 29.37
CA ILE A 327 -17.58 1.52 30.43
C ILE A 327 -17.99 2.55 31.50
N ARG A 328 -17.06 3.44 31.88
CA ARG A 328 -17.31 4.48 32.90
C ARG A 328 -18.27 5.55 32.41
N LYS A 329 -18.04 6.13 31.23
CA LYS A 329 -18.86 7.24 30.68
C LYS A 329 -20.21 6.75 30.14
N ARG A 330 -20.34 5.44 29.83
CA ARG A 330 -21.51 4.80 29.22
C ARG A 330 -22.04 5.50 27.95
N THR A 331 -21.20 6.33 27.33
CA THR A 331 -21.55 7.17 26.20
C THR A 331 -20.36 7.24 25.24
N LEU A 332 -20.65 7.34 23.95
CA LEU A 332 -19.63 7.52 22.93
C LEU A 332 -19.06 8.94 22.98
N SER A 333 -17.74 9.03 23.05
CA SER A 333 -16.91 10.24 22.96
C SER A 333 -15.88 10.09 21.82
N GLY A 334 -15.19 11.17 21.46
CA GLY A 334 -14.19 11.17 20.37
C GLY A 334 -13.14 10.06 20.53
N GLU A 335 -12.60 9.89 21.74
CA GLU A 335 -11.60 8.85 22.01
C GLU A 335 -12.15 7.43 21.82
N THR A 336 -13.39 7.18 22.22
CA THR A 336 -14.02 5.86 22.03
C THR A 336 -14.38 5.60 20.57
N ILE A 337 -14.84 6.61 19.84
CA ILE A 337 -15.21 6.46 18.43
C ILE A 337 -13.97 6.09 17.61
N PHE A 338 -12.91 6.89 17.68
CA PHE A 338 -11.68 6.64 16.95
C PHE A 338 -10.93 5.40 17.46
N GLY A 339 -10.89 5.20 18.78
CA GLY A 339 -10.23 4.04 19.39
C GLY A 339 -10.87 2.72 19.01
N LEU A 340 -12.21 2.62 19.08
CA LEU A 340 -12.94 1.40 18.70
C LEU A 340 -12.87 1.13 17.19
N VAL A 341 -12.97 2.16 16.36
CA VAL A 341 -12.78 2.00 14.91
C VAL A 341 -11.37 1.53 14.60
N GLY A 342 -10.35 2.14 15.22
CA GLY A 342 -8.96 1.78 15.01
C GLY A 342 -8.66 0.33 15.40
N ILE A 343 -9.02 -0.08 16.62
CA ILE A 343 -8.79 -1.45 17.07
C ILE A 343 -9.66 -2.47 16.32
N GLY A 344 -10.93 -2.16 16.07
CA GLY A 344 -11.80 -3.02 15.29
C GLY A 344 -11.29 -3.23 13.87
N THR A 345 -10.72 -2.18 13.25
CA THR A 345 -10.10 -2.27 11.92
C THR A 345 -8.86 -3.16 11.95
N ILE A 346 -7.98 -2.97 12.95
CA ILE A 346 -6.79 -3.83 13.12
C ILE A 346 -7.21 -5.29 13.23
N PHE A 347 -8.16 -5.60 14.14
CA PHE A 347 -8.61 -6.96 14.39
C PHE A 347 -9.34 -7.57 13.18
N ALA A 348 -10.21 -6.81 12.52
CA ALA A 348 -10.93 -7.27 11.34
C ALA A 348 -9.98 -7.58 10.19
N ILE A 349 -9.00 -6.72 9.92
CA ILE A 349 -8.00 -6.97 8.87
C ILE A 349 -7.13 -8.18 9.25
N SER A 350 -6.66 -8.26 10.49
CA SER A 350 -5.84 -9.39 10.95
C SER A 350 -6.56 -10.73 10.87
N PHE A 351 -7.89 -10.77 11.00
CA PHE A 351 -8.68 -12.00 10.99
C PHE A 351 -9.32 -12.34 9.64
N LEU A 352 -9.62 -11.35 8.81
CA LEU A 352 -10.31 -11.53 7.53
C LEU A 352 -9.39 -11.38 6.32
N SER A 353 -8.11 -11.03 6.53
CA SER A 353 -7.13 -10.97 5.43
C SER A 353 -6.94 -12.36 4.84
N PRO A 354 -7.15 -12.54 3.53
CA PRO A 354 -6.88 -13.82 2.88
C PRO A 354 -5.39 -14.11 2.72
N TYR A 355 -4.53 -13.09 2.86
CA TYR A 355 -3.09 -13.18 2.63
C TYR A 355 -2.27 -12.97 3.90
N THR A 356 -1.19 -13.75 4.06
CA THR A 356 -0.09 -13.47 4.99
C THR A 356 1.00 -12.66 4.29
N ALA A 357 0.72 -11.41 3.94
CA ALA A 357 1.73 -10.55 3.36
C ALA A 357 2.74 -10.09 4.45
N GLY A 358 3.81 -10.86 4.64
CA GLY A 358 4.87 -10.56 5.63
C GLY A 358 5.93 -9.54 5.16
N VAL A 359 5.97 -9.21 3.86
CA VAL A 359 7.16 -8.58 3.27
C VAL A 359 7.25 -7.07 3.54
N HIS A 360 6.16 -6.31 3.40
CA HIS A 360 6.20 -4.85 3.57
C HIS A 360 5.99 -4.43 5.02
N HIS A 361 6.89 -3.58 5.52
CA HIS A 361 6.89 -3.03 6.88
C HIS A 361 6.77 -4.13 7.95
N PHE A 362 7.49 -5.23 7.77
CA PHE A 362 7.47 -6.41 8.65
C PHE A 362 6.04 -6.92 8.93
N GLY A 363 5.19 -6.87 7.90
CA GLY A 363 3.82 -7.36 7.93
C GLY A 363 2.77 -6.41 8.49
N LEU A 364 3.08 -5.14 8.75
CA LEU A 364 2.12 -4.21 9.40
C LEU A 364 1.46 -3.21 8.47
N ARG A 365 1.84 -3.15 7.18
CA ARG A 365 1.33 -2.19 6.18
C ARG A 365 -0.20 -2.17 6.07
N TYR A 366 -0.83 -3.35 6.15
CA TYR A 366 -2.29 -3.49 6.07
C TYR A 366 -3.02 -2.88 7.27
N LEU A 367 -2.33 -2.70 8.40
CA LEU A 367 -2.91 -2.20 9.64
C LEU A 367 -2.81 -0.67 9.79
N GLU A 368 -2.22 0.03 8.82
CA GLU A 368 -1.97 1.48 8.92
C GLU A 368 -3.23 2.31 9.15
N SER A 369 -4.31 2.04 8.42
CA SER A 369 -5.58 2.78 8.58
C SER A 369 -6.15 2.61 9.99
N GLY A 370 -6.13 1.39 10.52
CA GLY A 370 -6.53 1.09 11.90
C GLY A 370 -5.61 1.73 12.93
N PHE A 371 -4.30 1.71 12.71
CA PHE A 371 -3.31 2.37 13.57
C PHE A 371 -3.50 3.89 13.62
N ILE A 372 -3.77 4.54 12.48
CA ILE A 372 -3.98 5.98 12.40
C ILE A 372 -5.22 6.38 13.21
N PHE A 373 -6.36 5.69 13.02
CA PHE A 373 -7.56 5.98 13.82
C PHE A 373 -7.37 5.64 15.31
N LEU A 374 -6.70 4.53 15.62
CA LEU A 374 -6.38 4.18 17.01
C LEU A 374 -5.50 5.26 17.65
N SER A 375 -4.53 5.80 16.93
CA SER A 375 -3.66 6.89 17.39
C SER A 375 -4.47 8.14 17.73
N ALA A 376 -5.43 8.53 16.88
CA ALA A 376 -6.35 9.63 17.21
C ALA A 376 -7.12 9.36 18.51
N GLY A 377 -7.67 8.14 18.65
CA GLY A 377 -8.37 7.73 19.87
C GLY A 377 -7.49 7.80 21.13
N ILE A 378 -6.26 7.31 21.03
CA ILE A 378 -5.28 7.32 22.13
C ILE A 378 -4.91 8.74 22.52
N PHE A 379 -4.63 9.64 21.58
CA PHE A 379 -4.22 11.01 21.92
C PHE A 379 -5.37 11.82 22.54
N ILE A 380 -6.59 11.66 22.04
CA ILE A 380 -7.78 12.28 22.64
C ILE A 380 -8.00 11.71 24.06
N PHE A 381 -7.86 10.40 24.23
CA PHE A 381 -7.97 9.74 25.54
C PHE A 381 -6.93 10.25 26.54
N LEU A 382 -5.65 10.28 26.15
CA LEU A 382 -4.56 10.75 27.00
C LEU A 382 -4.77 12.21 27.41
N TYR A 383 -5.20 13.05 26.47
CA TYR A 383 -5.47 14.46 26.74
C TYR A 383 -6.57 14.64 27.79
N GLN A 384 -7.75 14.05 27.54
CA GLN A 384 -8.87 14.15 28.47
C GLN A 384 -8.54 13.52 29.83
N ARG A 385 -7.85 12.38 29.84
CA ARG A 385 -7.48 11.71 31.09
C ARG A 385 -6.50 12.54 31.92
N ASN A 386 -5.59 13.27 31.28
CA ASN A 386 -4.68 14.18 31.96
C ASN A 386 -5.39 15.42 32.53
N ILE A 387 -6.51 15.85 31.94
CA ILE A 387 -7.36 16.91 32.51
C ILE A 387 -8.19 16.36 33.68
N GLU A 388 -8.91 15.26 33.47
CA GLU A 388 -9.84 14.69 34.46
C GLU A 388 -9.10 14.08 35.66
N PHE A 389 -7.96 13.42 35.43
CA PHE A 389 -7.18 12.69 36.44
C PHE A 389 -5.67 12.91 36.25
N PRO A 390 -5.10 14.07 36.66
CA PRO A 390 -3.74 14.47 36.32
C PRO A 390 -2.65 13.45 36.68
N ASN A 391 -2.72 12.80 37.85
CA ASN A 391 -1.70 11.83 38.26
C ASN A 391 -1.74 10.54 37.40
N ALA A 392 -2.94 9.98 37.20
CA ALA A 392 -3.11 8.82 36.32
C ALA A 392 -2.78 9.16 34.85
N GLY A 393 -3.16 10.36 34.41
CA GLY A 393 -2.82 10.90 33.10
C GLY A 393 -1.33 10.98 32.85
N LYS A 394 -0.54 11.52 33.81
CA LYS A 394 0.92 11.55 33.72
C LYS A 394 1.53 10.16 33.57
N VAL A 395 1.05 9.17 34.33
CA VAL A 395 1.51 7.77 34.21
C VAL A 395 1.19 7.20 32.83
N LEU A 396 -0.02 7.42 32.32
CA LEU A 396 -0.42 6.95 30.99
C LEU A 396 0.36 7.65 29.87
N VAL A 397 0.70 8.93 30.02
CA VAL A 397 1.58 9.65 29.10
C VAL A 397 2.98 9.05 29.12
N LEU A 398 3.54 8.74 30.29
CA LEU A 398 4.84 8.05 30.39
C LEU A 398 4.81 6.69 29.68
N LEU A 399 3.75 5.91 29.87
CA LEU A 399 3.56 4.64 29.16
C LEU A 399 3.47 4.85 27.64
N ALA A 400 2.78 5.89 27.19
CA ALA A 400 2.72 6.24 25.77
C ALA A 400 4.10 6.60 25.20
N PHE A 401 4.96 7.26 25.97
CA PHE A 401 6.36 7.53 25.58
C PHE A 401 7.18 6.23 25.46
N PHE A 402 7.01 5.27 26.36
CA PHE A 402 7.65 3.96 26.23
C PHE A 402 7.17 3.23 24.96
N SER A 403 5.86 3.23 24.69
CA SER A 403 5.34 2.62 23.47
C SER A 403 5.82 3.32 22.20
N LEU A 404 5.99 4.65 22.25
CA LEU A 404 6.56 5.43 21.15
C LEU A 404 8.02 5.05 20.88
N TYR A 405 8.81 4.74 21.90
CA TYR A 405 10.20 4.29 21.71
C TYR A 405 10.28 3.00 20.89
N TYR A 406 9.41 2.01 21.16
CA TYR A 406 9.35 0.77 20.37
C TYR A 406 8.93 1.04 18.92
N ASN A 407 7.91 1.89 18.72
CA ASN A 407 7.43 2.26 17.39
C ASN A 407 8.50 3.01 16.59
N TYR A 408 9.23 3.93 17.24
CA TYR A 408 10.36 4.63 16.65
C TYR A 408 11.49 3.66 16.28
N LYS A 409 11.87 2.74 17.18
CA LYS A 409 12.90 1.72 16.91
C LYS A 409 12.51 0.88 15.71
N PHE A 410 11.26 0.41 15.66
CA PHE A 410 10.71 -0.36 14.55
C PHE A 410 10.77 0.41 13.23
N THR A 411 10.31 1.67 13.25
CA THR A 411 10.33 2.55 12.07
C THR A 411 11.75 2.81 11.58
N ARG A 412 12.70 3.02 12.50
CA ARG A 412 14.12 3.21 12.18
C ARG A 412 14.72 1.96 11.52
N GLU A 413 14.43 0.76 12.02
CA GLU A 413 14.88 -0.47 11.37
C GLU A 413 14.27 -0.63 9.97
N GLY A 414 12.99 -0.28 9.80
CA GLY A 414 12.35 -0.25 8.48
C GLY A 414 13.08 0.67 7.49
N PHE A 415 13.44 1.89 7.92
CA PHE A 415 14.24 2.79 7.10
C PHE A 415 15.64 2.25 6.78
N LYS A 416 16.32 1.62 7.76
CA LYS A 416 17.64 1.01 7.49
C LYS A 416 17.57 -0.05 6.41
N ILE A 417 16.53 -0.89 6.41
CA ILE A 417 16.34 -1.92 5.37
C ILE A 417 16.05 -1.27 4.03
N LEU A 418 15.12 -0.31 3.98
CA LEU A 418 14.75 0.40 2.76
C LEU A 418 15.96 1.11 2.13
N PHE A 419 16.69 1.91 2.90
CA PHE A 419 17.87 2.63 2.42
C PHE A 419 19.08 1.70 2.20
N GLY A 420 19.16 0.57 2.90
CA GLY A 420 20.19 -0.46 2.70
C GLY A 420 20.03 -1.21 1.38
N ALA A 421 18.80 -1.36 0.89
CA ALA A 421 18.50 -2.05 -0.36
C ALA A 421 18.89 -1.26 -1.64
N ILE A 422 19.16 0.05 -1.52
CA ILE A 422 19.40 0.95 -2.67
C ILE A 422 20.62 0.52 -3.48
N LYS A 423 21.74 0.25 -2.82
CA LYS A 423 22.99 -0.05 -3.51
C LYS A 423 22.87 -1.36 -4.31
N PRO A 424 22.42 -2.49 -3.73
CA PRO A 424 22.13 -3.70 -4.49
C PRO A 424 21.09 -3.49 -5.60
N TYR A 425 20.00 -2.76 -5.33
CA TYR A 425 18.98 -2.46 -6.33
C TYR A 425 19.56 -1.72 -7.52
N THR A 426 20.29 -0.63 -7.28
CA THR A 426 20.93 0.18 -8.34
C THR A 426 21.93 -0.65 -9.14
N GLU A 427 22.70 -1.52 -8.48
CA GLU A 427 23.65 -2.40 -9.18
C GLU A 427 22.94 -3.38 -10.12
N ILE A 428 21.90 -4.08 -9.64
CA ILE A 428 21.11 -5.02 -10.46
C ILE A 428 20.43 -4.29 -11.63
N GLN A 429 19.82 -3.15 -11.35
CA GLN A 429 19.11 -2.37 -12.38
C GLN A 429 20.06 -1.85 -13.47
N ASN A 430 21.29 -1.44 -13.13
CA ASN A 430 22.31 -1.07 -14.10
C ASN A 430 22.75 -2.26 -14.97
N GLU A 431 22.90 -3.46 -14.39
CA GLU A 431 23.22 -4.67 -15.15
C GLU A 431 22.10 -5.04 -16.13
N PHE A 432 20.84 -4.92 -15.72
CA PHE A 432 19.72 -5.19 -16.63
C PHE A 432 19.70 -4.24 -17.81
N GLN A 433 19.88 -2.94 -17.55
CA GLN A 433 19.91 -1.92 -18.59
C GLN A 433 21.08 -2.09 -19.56
N SER A 434 22.25 -2.54 -19.09
CA SER A 434 23.41 -2.77 -19.96
C SER A 434 23.23 -4.00 -20.86
N ARG A 435 22.63 -5.08 -20.33
CA ARG A 435 22.45 -6.37 -21.02
C ARG A 435 21.21 -6.44 -21.91
N LYS A 436 20.25 -5.53 -21.74
CA LYS A 436 19.02 -5.32 -22.54
C LYS A 436 17.99 -6.46 -22.55
N ILE A 437 18.39 -7.73 -22.66
CA ILE A 437 17.48 -8.89 -22.70
C ILE A 437 17.82 -9.83 -21.55
N ILE A 438 16.87 -9.98 -20.62
CA ILE A 438 17.04 -10.74 -19.38
C ILE A 438 16.00 -11.86 -19.32
N VAL A 439 16.47 -13.09 -19.14
CA VAL A 439 15.64 -14.27 -18.93
C VAL A 439 15.71 -14.65 -17.45
N HIS A 440 14.59 -14.55 -16.78
CA HIS A 440 14.39 -14.91 -15.38
C HIS A 440 14.11 -16.41 -15.25
N LYS A 441 14.95 -17.12 -14.51
CA LYS A 441 14.69 -18.51 -14.13
C LYS A 441 13.74 -18.55 -12.94
N GLY A 442 12.50 -18.95 -13.20
CA GLY A 442 11.44 -18.96 -12.20
C GLY A 442 10.96 -17.56 -11.81
N GLN A 443 9.80 -17.52 -11.15
CA GLN A 443 9.10 -16.27 -10.81
C GLN A 443 9.73 -15.53 -9.61
N PHE A 444 10.57 -16.19 -8.80
CA PHE A 444 11.21 -15.53 -7.66
C PHE A 444 12.08 -14.35 -8.08
N THR A 445 12.77 -14.46 -9.21
CA THR A 445 13.66 -13.40 -9.68
C THR A 445 12.91 -12.23 -10.32
N ASN A 446 11.60 -12.36 -10.58
CA ASN A 446 10.77 -11.32 -11.18
C ASN A 446 10.58 -10.13 -10.22
N TYR A 447 10.71 -10.36 -8.91
CA TYR A 447 10.71 -9.30 -7.88
C TYR A 447 11.84 -8.28 -8.01
N LEU A 448 12.84 -8.55 -8.86
CA LEU A 448 13.97 -7.65 -9.10
C LEU A 448 13.80 -6.79 -10.34
N ILE A 449 12.75 -7.00 -11.15
CA ILE A 449 12.59 -6.34 -12.46
C ILE A 449 12.58 -4.82 -12.29
N GLY A 450 11.76 -4.26 -11.40
CA GLY A 450 11.78 -2.84 -11.06
C GLY A 450 11.78 -1.90 -12.28
N TYR A 451 12.50 -0.78 -12.18
CA TYR A 451 12.52 0.23 -13.22
C TYR A 451 13.00 -0.27 -14.60
N SER A 452 13.85 -1.31 -14.67
CA SER A 452 14.39 -1.82 -15.93
C SER A 452 13.31 -2.38 -16.86
N TYR A 453 12.11 -2.68 -16.36
CA TYR A 453 10.98 -3.08 -17.19
C TYR A 453 10.66 -2.09 -18.32
N LEU A 454 10.96 -0.80 -18.13
CA LEU A 454 10.68 0.25 -19.11
C LEU A 454 11.76 0.33 -20.21
N ASN A 455 12.97 -0.15 -19.91
CA ASN A 455 14.17 0.09 -20.73
C ASN A 455 14.87 -1.22 -21.16
N SER A 456 14.38 -2.37 -20.72
CA SER A 456 14.94 -3.69 -20.98
C SER A 456 13.82 -4.70 -21.19
N ILE A 457 14.13 -5.76 -21.91
CA ILE A 457 13.20 -6.83 -22.22
C ILE A 457 13.40 -7.94 -21.19
N HIS A 458 12.32 -8.30 -20.50
CA HIS A 458 12.31 -9.32 -19.48
C HIS A 458 11.42 -10.48 -19.91
N PHE A 459 11.95 -11.70 -19.81
CA PHE A 459 11.23 -12.95 -20.04
C PHE A 459 11.31 -13.82 -18.79
N THR A 460 10.32 -14.67 -18.55
CA THR A 460 10.39 -15.72 -17.53
C THR A 460 10.29 -17.10 -18.18
N ALA A 461 11.24 -17.96 -17.84
CA ALA A 461 11.24 -19.37 -18.20
C ALA A 461 11.14 -20.22 -16.93
N VAL A 462 10.13 -21.10 -16.88
CA VAL A 462 9.87 -22.00 -15.74
C VAL A 462 10.17 -23.46 -16.05
N THR A 463 10.50 -23.78 -17.30
CA THR A 463 10.94 -25.13 -17.69
C THR A 463 12.15 -25.07 -18.64
N GLU A 464 12.90 -26.16 -18.70
CA GLU A 464 13.98 -26.32 -19.68
C GLU A 464 13.47 -26.17 -21.11
N LYS A 465 12.30 -26.76 -21.41
CA LYS A 465 11.65 -26.67 -22.72
C LYS A 465 11.34 -25.22 -23.09
N ASP A 466 10.83 -24.43 -22.16
CA ASP A 466 10.56 -23.01 -22.37
C ASP A 466 11.85 -22.25 -22.68
N SER A 467 12.91 -22.53 -21.93
CA SER A 467 14.22 -21.89 -22.14
C SER A 467 14.84 -22.22 -23.49
N ILE A 468 14.73 -23.47 -23.97
CA ILE A 468 15.23 -23.91 -25.27
C ILE A 468 14.46 -23.22 -26.41
N LEU A 469 13.13 -23.20 -26.33
CA LEU A 469 12.28 -22.57 -27.36
C LEU A 469 12.51 -21.04 -27.42
N LEU A 470 12.79 -20.42 -26.27
CA LEU A 470 13.14 -19.00 -26.22
C LEU A 470 14.51 -18.74 -26.88
N GLU A 471 15.50 -19.61 -26.66
CA GLU A 471 16.81 -19.55 -27.33
C GLU A 471 16.68 -19.67 -28.87
N GLU A 472 15.82 -20.59 -29.34
CA GLU A 472 15.48 -20.74 -30.76
C GLU A 472 14.86 -19.47 -31.34
N THR A 473 13.93 -18.85 -30.60
CA THR A 473 13.32 -17.58 -30.96
C THR A 473 14.35 -16.46 -31.06
N PHE A 474 15.28 -16.38 -30.11
CA PHE A 474 16.35 -15.39 -30.14
C PHE A 474 17.27 -15.57 -31.34
N LYS A 475 17.67 -16.81 -31.64
CA LYS A 475 18.48 -17.11 -32.83
C LYS A 475 17.76 -16.71 -34.12
N LYS A 476 16.47 -17.04 -34.26
CA LYS A 476 15.66 -16.68 -35.44
C LYS A 476 15.62 -15.16 -35.66
N ASN A 477 15.60 -14.39 -34.57
CA ASN A 477 15.61 -12.93 -34.60
C ASN A 477 17.03 -12.31 -34.58
N GLN A 478 18.09 -13.12 -34.73
CA GLN A 478 19.49 -12.68 -34.77
C GLN A 478 19.91 -11.84 -33.55
N ILE A 479 19.39 -12.17 -32.37
CA ILE A 479 19.81 -11.52 -31.13
C ILE A 479 21.27 -11.89 -30.85
N THR A 480 22.13 -10.88 -30.68
CA THR A 480 23.58 -11.09 -30.50
C THR A 480 23.92 -11.67 -29.13
N SER A 481 23.15 -11.30 -28.10
CA SER A 481 23.36 -11.73 -26.72
C SER A 481 22.10 -11.57 -25.88
N TYR A 482 21.94 -12.44 -24.90
CA TYR A 482 20.96 -12.31 -23.82
C TYR A 482 21.59 -12.73 -22.49
N SER A 483 20.96 -12.40 -21.37
CA SER A 483 21.42 -12.83 -20.05
C SER A 483 20.37 -13.67 -19.34
N ILE A 484 20.83 -14.63 -18.55
CA ILE A 484 19.99 -15.45 -17.68
C ILE A 484 20.25 -15.04 -16.23
N LEU A 485 19.18 -14.75 -15.49
CA LEU A 485 19.21 -14.49 -14.07
C LEU A 485 18.69 -15.70 -13.30
N GLU A 486 19.47 -16.14 -12.30
CA GLU A 486 19.06 -17.19 -11.38
C GLU A 486 19.36 -16.81 -9.92
N TYR A 487 18.55 -17.35 -9.01
CA TYR A 487 18.81 -17.27 -7.58
C TYR A 487 19.60 -18.51 -7.14
N ASP A 488 20.72 -18.30 -6.45
CA ASP A 488 21.66 -19.36 -6.12
C ASP A 488 21.11 -20.31 -5.04
N LEU A 489 20.25 -19.82 -4.15
CA LEU A 489 19.69 -20.59 -3.03
C LEU A 489 18.26 -21.08 -3.33
N GLU A 490 17.70 -21.89 -2.44
CA GLU A 490 16.27 -22.18 -2.50
C GLU A 490 15.47 -20.94 -2.07
N PRO A 491 14.52 -20.45 -2.88
CA PRO A 491 13.65 -19.34 -2.47
C PRO A 491 12.87 -19.69 -1.19
N PRO A 492 12.62 -18.74 -0.28
CA PRO A 492 11.71 -18.97 0.82
C PRO A 492 10.29 -19.26 0.30
N LYS A 493 9.63 -20.25 0.87
CA LYS A 493 8.23 -20.59 0.54
C LYS A 493 7.28 -19.61 1.22
N ASP A 494 6.40 -18.98 0.42
CA ASP A 494 5.25 -18.25 0.97
C ASP A 494 4.25 -19.27 1.56
N PRO A 495 3.88 -19.16 2.85
CA PRO A 495 2.92 -20.05 3.49
C PRO A 495 1.54 -20.11 2.82
N ASN A 496 1.16 -19.08 2.03
CA ASN A 496 -0.12 -19.04 1.32
C ASN A 496 -0.06 -19.71 -0.05
N LEU A 497 1.13 -20.02 -0.57
CA LEU A 497 1.27 -20.55 -1.91
C LEU A 497 1.15 -22.08 -1.90
N PRO A 498 0.31 -22.67 -2.77
CA PRO A 498 0.24 -24.11 -2.93
C PRO A 498 1.63 -24.70 -3.23
N GLU A 499 1.95 -25.83 -2.60
CA GLU A 499 3.28 -26.45 -2.74
C GLU A 499 3.63 -26.79 -4.19
N LYS A 500 2.63 -27.24 -4.95
CA LYS A 500 2.76 -27.49 -6.39
C LYS A 500 3.23 -26.25 -7.14
N GLN A 501 2.58 -25.10 -6.90
CA GLN A 501 2.92 -23.83 -7.55
C GLN A 501 4.30 -23.33 -7.11
N PHE A 502 4.67 -23.50 -5.84
CA PHE A 502 6.00 -23.17 -5.35
C PHE A 502 7.09 -23.94 -6.11
N LYS A 503 6.94 -25.26 -6.23
CA LYS A 503 7.92 -26.13 -6.91
C LYS A 503 7.97 -25.90 -8.42
N GLU A 504 6.81 -25.69 -9.06
CA GLU A 504 6.72 -25.60 -10.52
C GLU A 504 7.03 -24.20 -11.08
N LYS A 505 6.83 -23.13 -10.28
CA LYS A 505 6.99 -21.74 -10.77
C LYS A 505 8.02 -20.91 -10.01
N ILE A 506 8.28 -21.18 -8.74
CA ILE A 506 9.16 -20.34 -7.89
C ILE A 506 10.54 -20.97 -7.70
N ALA A 507 10.60 -22.17 -7.13
CA ALA A 507 11.83 -22.89 -6.80
C ALA A 507 12.33 -23.77 -7.95
N VAL A 508 12.36 -23.20 -9.16
CA VAL A 508 12.66 -23.94 -10.38
C VAL A 508 14.18 -24.04 -10.60
N ARG A 509 14.66 -25.24 -10.96
CA ARG A 509 16.05 -25.50 -11.34
C ARG A 509 16.11 -26.31 -12.64
N PHE A 510 16.73 -25.75 -13.66
CA PHE A 510 17.04 -26.44 -14.91
C PHE A 510 18.37 -25.91 -15.49
N PRO A 511 19.10 -26.74 -16.28
CA PRO A 511 20.36 -26.33 -16.89
C PRO A 511 20.15 -25.19 -17.89
N ASP A 512 21.14 -24.31 -18.00
CA ASP A 512 21.14 -23.26 -19.02
C ASP A 512 21.20 -23.87 -20.42
N PRO A 513 20.39 -23.41 -21.38
CA PRO A 513 20.50 -23.87 -22.74
C PRO A 513 21.82 -23.38 -23.35
N ASN A 514 22.45 -24.22 -24.16
CA ASN A 514 23.77 -23.95 -24.75
C ASN A 514 23.83 -24.38 -26.23
N ARG A 515 22.68 -24.43 -26.91
CA ARG A 515 22.59 -24.97 -28.28
C ARG A 515 23.15 -24.01 -29.32
N PHE A 516 22.89 -22.71 -29.15
CA PHE A 516 23.25 -21.69 -30.12
C PHE A 516 24.12 -20.60 -29.51
N TYR A 517 23.97 -20.34 -28.21
CA TYR A 517 24.73 -19.34 -27.50
C TYR A 517 25.73 -19.98 -26.53
N LYS A 518 26.90 -19.36 -26.40
CA LYS A 518 27.92 -19.75 -25.42
C LYS A 518 28.00 -18.73 -24.32
N GLN A 519 28.22 -19.20 -23.09
CA GLN A 519 28.42 -18.32 -21.96
C GLN A 519 29.68 -17.49 -22.17
N LYS A 520 29.53 -16.16 -22.12
CA LYS A 520 30.60 -15.18 -22.27
C LYS A 520 31.13 -14.71 -20.92
N ASP A 521 30.20 -14.38 -20.02
CA ASP A 521 30.52 -13.88 -18.69
C ASP A 521 29.49 -14.35 -17.65
N SER A 522 29.85 -14.16 -16.38
CA SER A 522 28.97 -14.34 -15.23
C SER A 522 29.28 -13.24 -14.23
N LYS A 523 28.25 -12.64 -13.66
CA LYS A 523 28.36 -11.70 -12.55
C LYS A 523 27.43 -12.13 -11.43
N LYS A 524 27.98 -12.21 -10.22
CA LYS A 524 27.21 -12.50 -9.01
C LYS A 524 26.94 -11.21 -8.23
N ILE A 525 25.67 -10.97 -7.91
CA ILE A 525 25.24 -9.86 -7.06
C ILE A 525 24.42 -10.46 -5.92
N LEU A 526 24.94 -10.36 -4.69
CA LEU A 526 24.39 -11.08 -3.52
C LEU A 526 24.27 -12.59 -3.81
N ASN A 527 23.06 -13.14 -3.73
CA ASN A 527 22.74 -14.54 -4.02
C ASN A 527 22.12 -14.72 -5.41
N PHE A 528 22.29 -13.74 -6.31
CA PHE A 528 21.81 -13.82 -7.68
C PHE A 528 22.98 -13.91 -8.63
N THR A 529 22.91 -14.83 -9.58
CA THR A 529 23.92 -15.00 -10.63
C THR A 529 23.31 -14.62 -11.97
N LEU A 530 23.96 -13.67 -12.66
CA LEU A 530 23.57 -13.18 -13.97
C LEU A 530 24.63 -13.61 -15.00
N LYS A 531 24.26 -14.53 -15.89
CA LYS A 531 25.15 -15.12 -16.90
C LYS A 531 24.83 -14.54 -18.28
N THR A 532 25.81 -13.99 -18.99
CA THR A 532 25.61 -13.54 -20.38
C THR A 532 25.94 -14.65 -21.36
N TYR A 533 25.06 -14.84 -22.34
CA TYR A 533 25.21 -15.76 -23.44
C TYR A 533 25.34 -14.96 -24.74
N GLN A 534 26.33 -15.29 -25.56
CA GLN A 534 26.59 -14.66 -26.85
C GLN A 534 26.39 -15.67 -27.97
N LEU A 535 25.76 -15.22 -29.06
CA LEU A 535 25.49 -16.07 -30.23
C LEU A 535 26.83 -16.58 -30.76
N SER A 536 26.95 -17.89 -30.97
CA SER A 536 28.16 -18.47 -31.53
C SER A 536 28.31 -17.99 -32.97
N ASN A 537 29.43 -17.32 -33.28
CA ASN A 537 29.78 -17.08 -34.68
C ASN A 537 30.04 -18.44 -35.32
N ASN A 538 29.26 -18.80 -36.34
CA ASN A 538 29.58 -19.93 -37.21
C ASN A 538 30.82 -19.62 -38.04
#